data_AF-A0A914CTE0-F1
#
_entry.id   AF-A0A914CTE0-F1
#
_cell.length_a   1.000
_cell.length_b   1.000
_cell.length_c   1.000
_cell.angle_alpha   90.00
_cell.angle_beta   90.00
_cell.angle_gamma   90.00
#
_symmetry.space_group_name_H-M   'P 1'
#
loop_
_entity.id
_entity.type
_entity.pdbx_description
1 polymer ?
#
loop_
_entity_poly.entity_id
_entity_poly.type
_entity_poly.pdbx_seq_one_letter_code
_entity_poly.pdbx_strand_id
1 'polypeptide(L)'
;MKRIVFVILLAVYPIIRAQTTIETEEDPLYLSWQDFTRVHVNQTTEFERDYPVDDRLYGNLKKCGRYNFGGETLSNNLQPSEIQIYAEIGNLATFCRNELTLPALYNETFNLNEVVAEFSPMCLQSMESDSQQPSLSKILRILSSNFEVVESKQRHKSLQVWTKHIVQKIHKIDRFLEKWKLIIIAPGIYDLEPGESAHRVVHDVLQSLQIIHHRLPEKTFVIILRNAKRQFWKALAKNFVFCEKILSLWPNHEGKSDEVWDVLEERVKKNYRSETFYVDVLPFLEDAVPLKYGKT
;
A
#
# COMPACT_ATOMS: atom_id res chain seq x y z
N MET A 1 28.10 13.01 -0.87
CA MET A 1 26.99 12.47 -0.05
C MET A 1 26.14 11.59 -0.97
N LYS A 2 26.34 10.26 -0.94
CA LYS A 2 25.65 9.33 -1.84
C LYS A 2 24.23 9.10 -1.31
N ARG A 3 23.22 9.60 -2.01
CA ARG A 3 21.81 9.25 -1.73
C ARG A 3 21.63 7.78 -2.10
N ILE A 4 21.40 6.93 -1.10
CA ILE A 4 20.93 5.57 -1.31
C ILE A 4 19.47 5.71 -1.77
N VAL A 5 19.23 5.47 -3.06
CA VAL A 5 17.88 5.41 -3.63
C VAL A 5 17.33 4.02 -3.31
N PHE A 6 16.49 3.92 -2.29
CA PHE A 6 15.65 2.74 -2.11
C PHE A 6 14.56 2.80 -3.18
N VAL A 7 14.67 1.96 -4.20
CA VAL A 7 13.57 1.68 -5.12
C VAL A 7 12.64 0.71 -4.37
N ILE A 8 11.69 1.26 -3.63
CA ILE A 8 10.57 0.48 -3.10
C ILE A 8 9.59 0.33 -4.26
N LEU A 9 9.56 -0.86 -4.85
CA LEU A 9 8.54 -1.27 -5.81
C LEU A 9 7.21 -1.42 -5.06
N LEU A 10 6.44 -0.33 -4.98
CA LEU A 10 5.01 -0.42 -4.68
C LEU A 10 4.32 -0.89 -5.96
N ALA A 11 4.20 -2.21 -6.12
CA ALA A 11 3.36 -2.76 -7.17
C ALA A 11 1.91 -2.56 -6.71
N VAL A 12 1.24 -1.57 -7.28
CA VAL A 12 -0.21 -1.52 -7.21
C VAL A 12 -0.71 -2.62 -8.16
N TYR A 13 -1.88 -3.23 -7.85
CA TYR A 13 -2.78 -3.98 -8.74
C TYR A 13 -2.80 -5.52 -8.76
N PRO A 14 -3.98 -6.09 -9.11
CA PRO A 14 -4.14 -7.34 -9.84
C PRO A 14 -4.68 -7.20 -11.27
N ILE A 15 -4.56 -8.31 -11.98
CA ILE A 15 -5.20 -8.67 -13.25
C ILE A 15 -6.72 -8.73 -13.07
N ILE A 16 -7.53 -8.62 -14.13
CA ILE A 16 -8.97 -8.95 -14.05
C ILE A 16 -9.32 -9.70 -15.32
N ARG A 17 -9.77 -10.96 -15.18
CA ARG A 17 -10.37 -11.72 -16.28
C ARG A 17 -11.88 -11.57 -16.21
N ALA A 18 -12.46 -10.87 -17.17
CA ALA A 18 -13.89 -10.93 -17.44
C ALA A 18 -14.18 -12.16 -18.32
N GLN A 19 -15.02 -13.07 -17.83
CA GLN A 19 -15.77 -13.98 -18.69
C GLN A 19 -17.19 -13.46 -18.76
N THR A 20 -17.65 -13.09 -19.95
CA THR A 20 -18.99 -13.41 -20.47
C THR A 20 -19.18 -12.91 -21.91
N THR A 21 -19.87 -13.72 -22.69
CA THR A 21 -20.66 -13.33 -23.87
C THR A 21 -21.92 -12.58 -23.44
N ILE A 22 -22.32 -11.50 -24.12
CA ILE A 22 -23.71 -11.14 -24.56
C ILE A 22 -23.77 -9.71 -25.13
N GLU A 23 -24.71 -9.53 -26.06
CA GLU A 23 -25.08 -8.36 -26.89
C GLU A 23 -26.09 -7.42 -26.18
N THR A 24 -25.74 -6.14 -25.90
CA THR A 24 -26.63 -4.94 -25.82
C THR A 24 -25.81 -3.66 -25.55
N GLU A 25 -26.36 -2.45 -25.86
CA GLU A 25 -25.68 -1.13 -25.73
C GLU A 25 -25.00 -0.92 -24.36
N GLU A 26 -23.66 -0.87 -24.36
CA GLU A 26 -22.83 -0.91 -23.16
C GLU A 26 -22.72 0.47 -22.46
N ASP A 27 -22.89 0.52 -21.12
CA ASP A 27 -22.74 1.74 -20.30
C ASP A 27 -21.31 2.35 -20.46
N PRO A 28 -21.16 3.67 -20.67
CA PRO A 28 -19.85 4.29 -20.86
C PRO A 28 -18.85 4.13 -19.69
N LEU A 29 -19.32 4.07 -18.44
CA LEU A 29 -18.48 3.78 -17.27
C LEU A 29 -18.03 2.32 -17.29
N TYR A 30 -18.91 1.39 -17.64
CA TYR A 30 -18.56 -0.02 -17.80
C TYR A 30 -17.51 -0.25 -18.90
N LEU A 31 -17.68 0.37 -20.07
CA LEU A 31 -16.71 0.33 -21.17
C LEU A 31 -15.34 0.84 -20.72
N SER A 32 -15.31 1.97 -20.01
CA SER A 32 -14.05 2.53 -19.48
C SER A 32 -13.38 1.65 -18.44
N TRP A 33 -14.15 0.88 -17.67
CA TRP A 33 -13.64 -0.11 -16.74
C TRP A 33 -12.99 -1.29 -17.45
N GLN A 34 -13.66 -1.82 -18.48
CA GLN A 34 -13.12 -2.91 -19.30
C GLN A 34 -11.81 -2.50 -19.98
N ASP A 35 -11.74 -1.29 -20.52
CA ASP A 35 -10.52 -0.77 -21.15
C ASP A 35 -9.37 -0.62 -20.14
N PHE A 36 -9.63 -0.01 -18.98
CA PHE A 36 -8.66 0.11 -17.88
C PHE A 36 -8.10 -1.26 -17.50
N THR A 37 -9.00 -2.23 -17.29
CA THR A 37 -8.66 -3.61 -16.97
C THR A 37 -7.74 -4.22 -18.03
N ARG A 38 -8.13 -4.15 -19.30
CA ARG A 38 -7.37 -4.75 -20.41
C ARG A 38 -5.96 -4.18 -20.51
N VAL A 39 -5.83 -2.85 -20.45
CA VAL A 39 -4.51 -2.19 -20.46
C VAL A 39 -3.67 -2.66 -19.28
N HIS A 40 -4.29 -2.71 -18.10
CA HIS A 40 -3.60 -3.14 -16.89
C HIS A 40 -3.09 -4.60 -16.97
N VAL A 41 -3.92 -5.55 -17.43
CA VAL A 41 -3.51 -6.96 -17.60
C VAL A 41 -2.30 -7.09 -18.53
N ASN A 42 -2.31 -6.36 -19.64
CA ASN A 42 -1.21 -6.38 -20.60
C ASN A 42 0.08 -5.87 -19.96
N GLN A 43 0.02 -4.75 -19.23
CA GLN A 43 1.20 -4.17 -18.57
C GLN A 43 1.76 -5.10 -17.49
N THR A 44 0.89 -5.74 -16.69
CA THR A 44 1.31 -6.71 -15.67
C THR A 44 1.99 -7.92 -16.30
N THR A 45 1.41 -8.47 -17.38
CA THR A 45 1.98 -9.62 -18.09
C THR A 45 3.35 -9.28 -18.70
N GLU A 46 3.50 -8.09 -19.29
CA GLU A 46 4.79 -7.61 -19.81
C GLU A 46 5.80 -7.41 -18.69
N PHE A 47 5.40 -6.81 -17.57
CA PHE A 47 6.27 -6.63 -16.41
C PHE A 47 6.78 -7.95 -15.84
N GLU A 48 5.89 -8.93 -15.66
CA GLU A 48 6.24 -10.27 -15.16
C GLU A 48 7.21 -11.00 -16.11
N ARG A 49 7.05 -10.81 -17.42
CA ARG A 49 7.95 -11.36 -18.43
C ARG A 49 9.33 -10.69 -18.41
N ASP A 50 9.37 -9.37 -18.28
CA ASP A 50 10.60 -8.57 -18.42
C ASP A 50 11.40 -8.51 -17.10
N TYR A 51 10.71 -8.56 -15.96
CA TYR A 51 11.29 -8.51 -14.61
C TYR A 51 10.82 -9.67 -13.74
N PRO A 52 11.08 -10.93 -14.15
CA PRO A 52 10.67 -12.08 -13.37
C PRO A 52 11.36 -12.05 -12.00
N VAL A 53 10.56 -12.41 -11.00
CA VAL A 53 10.96 -12.47 -9.61
C VAL A 53 11.73 -13.77 -9.39
N ASP A 54 12.96 -13.81 -9.87
CA ASP A 54 13.80 -15.00 -9.89
C ASP A 54 15.19 -14.76 -9.28
N ASP A 55 16.04 -15.80 -9.31
CA ASP A 55 17.39 -15.75 -8.77
C ASP A 55 18.30 -14.70 -9.45
N ARG A 56 17.92 -14.09 -10.59
CA ARG A 56 18.68 -12.99 -11.19
C ARG A 56 18.49 -11.70 -10.39
N LEU A 57 17.24 -11.38 -10.04
CA LEU A 57 16.92 -10.22 -9.18
C LEU A 57 17.40 -10.49 -7.74
N TYR A 58 17.07 -11.67 -7.22
CA TYR A 58 17.31 -12.02 -5.83
C TYR A 58 18.72 -12.53 -5.52
N GLY A 59 19.40 -13.14 -6.48
CA GLY A 59 20.79 -13.57 -6.34
C GLY A 59 21.75 -12.42 -6.11
N ASN A 60 21.47 -11.24 -6.68
CA ASN A 60 22.27 -10.04 -6.40
C ASN A 60 22.04 -9.51 -4.99
N LEU A 61 20.81 -9.55 -4.47
CA LEU A 61 20.53 -9.21 -3.07
C LEU A 61 21.19 -10.18 -2.09
N LYS A 62 21.24 -11.49 -2.42
CA LYS A 62 21.96 -12.50 -1.63
C LYS A 62 23.48 -12.25 -1.59
N LYS A 63 24.04 -11.60 -2.61
CA LYS A 63 25.47 -11.23 -2.68
C LYS A 63 25.79 -9.96 -1.91
N CYS A 64 24.81 -9.12 -1.60
CA CYS A 64 25.03 -7.96 -0.75
C CYS A 64 25.50 -8.45 0.63
N GLY A 65 26.72 -8.06 1.02
CA GLY A 65 27.28 -8.44 2.31
C GLY A 65 26.38 -7.97 3.45
N ARG A 66 26.11 -8.86 4.42
CA ARG A 66 25.46 -8.48 5.68
C ARG A 66 26.43 -7.58 6.44
N TYR A 67 26.12 -6.29 6.50
CA TYR A 67 27.00 -5.31 7.12
C TYR A 67 26.71 -5.23 8.61
N ASN A 68 27.44 -5.98 9.44
CA ASN A 68 27.28 -5.90 10.88
C ASN A 68 27.86 -4.57 11.40
N PHE A 69 27.00 -3.63 11.76
CA PHE A 69 27.43 -2.37 12.37
C PHE A 69 28.00 -2.54 13.80
N GLY A 70 27.79 -3.69 14.44
CA GLY A 70 28.21 -3.95 15.81
C GLY A 70 27.40 -3.15 16.84
N GLY A 71 27.25 -3.70 18.06
CA GLY A 71 26.47 -3.07 19.13
C GLY A 71 25.01 -3.52 19.19
N GLU A 72 24.23 -2.89 20.08
CA GLU A 72 22.81 -3.12 20.21
C GLU A 72 22.05 -2.49 19.03
N THR A 73 21.10 -3.23 18.47
CA THR A 73 20.24 -2.74 17.39
C THR A 73 19.24 -1.72 17.95
N LEU A 74 19.38 -0.47 17.54
CA LEU A 74 18.51 0.65 17.84
C LEU A 74 17.77 1.09 16.56
N SER A 75 16.80 1.97 16.71
CA SER A 75 16.01 2.45 15.57
C SER A 75 16.83 3.22 14.52
N ASN A 76 17.90 3.90 14.93
CA ASN A 76 18.74 4.73 14.06
C ASN A 76 19.81 3.95 13.28
N ASN A 77 20.03 2.66 13.60
CA ASN A 77 20.98 1.77 12.93
C ASN A 77 20.35 0.42 12.53
N LEU A 78 19.01 0.34 12.54
CA LEU A 78 18.26 -0.86 12.19
C LEU A 78 18.57 -1.33 10.76
N GLN A 79 19.05 -2.55 10.65
CA GLN A 79 19.33 -3.20 9.38
C GLN A 79 18.12 -3.99 8.87
N PRO A 80 17.94 -4.12 7.55
CA PRO A 80 16.87 -4.94 6.98
C PRO A 80 16.88 -6.40 7.48
N SER A 81 18.06 -6.98 7.74
CA SER A 81 18.20 -8.36 8.25
C SER A 81 17.78 -8.54 9.70
N GLU A 82 17.65 -7.44 10.46
CA GLU A 82 17.24 -7.46 11.87
C GLU A 82 15.72 -7.33 12.02
N ILE A 83 15.01 -6.93 10.96
CA ILE A 83 13.55 -6.92 10.93
C ILE A 83 13.05 -8.36 10.93
N GLN A 84 12.18 -8.66 11.89
CA GLN A 84 11.66 -10.01 12.13
C GLN A 84 10.14 -10.08 11.98
N ILE A 85 9.45 -8.95 12.11
CA ILE A 85 8.01 -8.86 11.92
C ILE A 85 7.73 -7.74 10.92
N TYR A 86 6.92 -8.03 9.91
CA TYR A 86 6.50 -7.05 8.91
C TYR A 86 4.98 -6.98 8.83
N ALA A 87 4.43 -5.78 8.74
CA ALA A 87 3.00 -5.59 8.54
C ALA A 87 2.73 -4.35 7.69
N GLU A 88 1.61 -4.37 6.99
CA GLU A 88 1.12 -3.25 6.21
C GLU A 88 -0.33 -2.93 6.60
N ILE A 89 -0.67 -1.64 6.58
CA ILE A 89 -1.96 -1.08 6.97
C ILE A 89 -2.36 -0.04 5.91
N GLY A 90 -3.57 -0.12 5.39
CA GLY A 90 -4.12 0.84 4.42
C GLY A 90 -4.16 0.29 2.99
N ASN A 91 -5.08 0.85 2.19
CA ASN A 91 -5.42 0.31 0.88
C ASN A 91 -4.32 0.44 -0.19
N LEU A 92 -3.28 1.26 0.02
CA LEU A 92 -2.16 1.30 -0.93
C LEU A 92 -1.17 0.16 -0.75
N ALA A 93 -1.32 -0.62 0.32
CA ALA A 93 -0.55 -1.84 0.53
C ALA A 93 -1.32 -3.12 0.19
N THR A 94 -2.58 -3.01 -0.26
CA THR A 94 -3.35 -4.16 -0.72
C THR A 94 -3.45 -4.20 -2.23
N PHE A 95 -3.66 -5.41 -2.73
CA PHE A 95 -4.01 -5.62 -4.11
C PHE A 95 -5.32 -6.40 -4.20
N CYS A 96 -6.02 -6.30 -5.32
CA CYS A 96 -7.32 -6.93 -5.53
C CYS A 96 -7.18 -8.36 -6.08
N ARG A 97 -8.27 -9.10 -6.28
CA ARG A 97 -8.19 -10.42 -6.94
C ARG A 97 -8.15 -10.32 -8.45
N ASN A 98 -7.62 -11.38 -9.06
CA ASN A 98 -7.59 -11.59 -10.51
C ASN A 98 -8.98 -11.77 -11.18
N GLU A 99 -10.04 -11.85 -10.38
CA GLU A 99 -11.40 -12.29 -10.76
C GLU A 99 -12.44 -11.27 -10.28
N LEU A 100 -12.20 -9.99 -10.57
CA LEU A 100 -13.20 -8.93 -10.39
C LEU A 100 -14.27 -9.04 -11.49
N THR A 101 -15.27 -9.89 -11.30
CA THR A 101 -16.55 -9.76 -12.02
C THR A 101 -17.33 -8.61 -11.40
N LEU A 102 -17.54 -7.53 -12.14
CA LEU A 102 -18.62 -6.59 -11.81
C LEU A 102 -19.93 -7.40 -11.76
N PRO A 103 -20.78 -7.20 -10.74
CA PRO A 103 -22.01 -7.96 -10.63
C PRO A 103 -22.86 -7.78 -11.89
N ALA A 104 -23.44 -8.90 -12.36
CA ALA A 104 -24.29 -8.97 -13.55
C ALA A 104 -25.66 -8.29 -13.36
N LEU A 105 -25.76 -7.24 -12.55
CA LEU A 105 -26.98 -6.48 -12.33
C LEU A 105 -27.07 -5.37 -13.38
N TYR A 106 -27.33 -5.79 -14.62
CA TYR A 106 -27.23 -5.02 -15.85
C TYR A 106 -28.47 -4.20 -16.22
N ASN A 107 -29.38 -3.94 -15.28
CA ASN A 107 -30.65 -3.29 -15.58
C ASN A 107 -30.79 -1.87 -15.00
N GLU A 108 -29.79 -1.36 -14.29
CA GLU A 108 -29.84 -0.03 -13.66
C GLU A 108 -28.59 0.81 -13.96
N THR A 109 -28.76 2.14 -13.95
CA THR A 109 -27.67 3.10 -14.12
C THR A 109 -26.56 2.89 -13.08
N PHE A 110 -25.31 2.85 -13.54
CA PHE A 110 -24.13 2.57 -12.70
C PHE A 110 -23.97 3.61 -11.56
N ASN A 111 -24.32 3.26 -10.32
CA ASN A 111 -24.11 4.12 -9.16
C ASN A 111 -22.66 4.01 -8.67
N LEU A 112 -21.87 5.06 -8.90
CA LEU A 112 -20.44 5.10 -8.58
C LEU A 112 -20.12 4.86 -7.09
N ASN A 113 -21.01 5.26 -6.17
CA ASN A 113 -20.82 5.04 -4.73
C ASN A 113 -20.97 3.55 -4.36
N GLU A 114 -21.95 2.87 -4.95
CA GLU A 114 -22.20 1.44 -4.72
C GLU A 114 -21.06 0.60 -5.29
N VAL A 115 -20.62 0.95 -6.49
CA VAL A 115 -19.48 0.34 -7.18
C VAL A 115 -18.21 0.42 -6.33
N VAL A 116 -17.88 1.60 -5.77
CA VAL A 116 -16.72 1.75 -4.89
C VAL A 116 -16.85 0.92 -3.61
N ALA A 117 -18.05 0.85 -3.04
CA ALA A 117 -18.31 0.06 -1.85
C ALA A 117 -18.14 -1.44 -2.08
N GLU A 118 -18.34 -1.91 -3.32
CA GLU A 118 -18.14 -3.28 -3.78
C GLU A 118 -16.68 -3.57 -4.21
N PHE A 119 -16.00 -2.62 -4.86
CA PHE A 119 -14.58 -2.76 -5.22
C PHE A 119 -13.66 -2.82 -4.00
N SER A 120 -13.93 -1.99 -2.98
CA SER A 120 -13.11 -1.92 -1.76
C SER A 120 -12.85 -3.29 -1.10
N PRO A 121 -13.86 -4.15 -0.84
CA PRO A 121 -13.63 -5.49 -0.28
C PRO A 121 -12.90 -6.45 -1.21
N MET A 122 -12.81 -6.18 -2.50
CA MET A 122 -12.11 -7.08 -3.42
C MET A 122 -10.59 -6.80 -3.43
N CYS A 123 -10.16 -5.64 -2.92
CA CYS A 123 -8.79 -5.16 -2.78
C CYS A 123 -8.20 -5.43 -1.39
N LEU A 124 -8.18 -6.70 -0.97
CA LEU A 124 -7.76 -7.13 0.38
C LEU A 124 -6.70 -8.23 0.40
N GLN A 125 -6.09 -8.55 -0.74
CA GLN A 125 -5.05 -9.56 -0.79
C GLN A 125 -3.71 -8.96 -0.39
N SER A 126 -2.91 -9.77 0.30
CA SER A 126 -1.57 -9.39 0.71
C SER A 126 -0.57 -9.72 -0.38
N MET A 127 0.23 -8.72 -0.76
CA MET A 127 1.27 -8.82 -1.80
C MET A 127 2.28 -9.96 -1.58
N GLU A 128 2.35 -10.53 -0.38
CA GLU A 128 3.25 -11.63 -0.06
C GLU A 128 2.74 -13.00 -0.53
N SER A 129 1.52 -13.39 -0.17
CA SER A 129 1.05 -14.77 -0.33
C SER A 129 0.41 -15.05 -1.69
N ASP A 130 -0.22 -14.03 -2.29
CA ASP A 130 -1.13 -14.23 -3.42
C ASP A 130 -0.58 -13.67 -4.75
N SER A 131 0.48 -12.84 -4.71
CA SER A 131 1.07 -12.20 -5.91
C SER A 131 2.37 -12.87 -6.35
N GLN A 132 2.65 -12.94 -7.67
CA GLN A 132 3.95 -13.35 -8.22
C GLN A 132 4.94 -12.19 -8.34
N GLN A 133 4.50 -10.95 -8.09
CA GLN A 133 5.28 -9.73 -8.25
C GLN A 133 6.27 -9.50 -7.09
N PRO A 134 7.33 -8.69 -7.31
CA PRO A 134 8.26 -8.36 -6.25
C PRO A 134 7.56 -7.49 -5.21
N SER A 135 7.75 -7.81 -3.93
CA SER A 135 7.22 -7.05 -2.81
C SER A 135 8.31 -6.85 -1.76
N LEU A 136 8.13 -5.81 -0.92
CA LEU A 136 9.09 -5.52 0.15
C LEU A 136 9.20 -6.70 1.13
N SER A 137 8.10 -7.38 1.45
CA SER A 137 8.11 -8.58 2.29
C SER A 137 8.96 -9.71 1.70
N LYS A 138 8.89 -9.96 0.38
CA LYS A 138 9.73 -10.95 -0.29
C LYS A 138 11.22 -10.55 -0.27
N ILE A 139 11.52 -9.27 -0.47
CA ILE A 139 12.88 -8.75 -0.37
C ILE A 139 13.42 -8.91 1.06
N LEU A 140 12.65 -8.52 2.08
CA LEU A 140 13.05 -8.63 3.48
C LEU A 140 13.25 -10.07 3.91
N ARG A 141 12.40 -11.00 3.44
CA ARG A 141 12.56 -12.45 3.69
C ARG A 141 13.87 -13.01 3.16
N ILE A 142 14.43 -12.46 2.09
CA ILE A 142 15.75 -12.88 1.57
C ILE A 142 16.87 -12.41 2.51
N LEU A 143 16.69 -11.23 3.12
CA LEU A 143 17.70 -10.59 3.97
C LEU A 143 17.66 -11.11 5.41
N SER A 144 16.49 -11.50 5.92
CA SER A 144 16.25 -11.95 7.29
C SER A 144 15.83 -13.42 7.34
N SER A 145 16.55 -14.23 8.12
CA SER A 145 16.28 -15.68 8.23
C SER A 145 15.10 -16.03 9.14
N ASN A 146 14.66 -15.11 9.99
CA ASN A 146 13.56 -15.30 10.95
C ASN A 146 12.53 -14.17 10.77
N PHE A 147 11.79 -14.22 9.67
CA PHE A 147 10.91 -13.16 9.21
C PHE A 147 9.45 -13.63 9.12
N GLU A 148 8.57 -12.94 9.85
CA GLU A 148 7.14 -13.20 9.89
C GLU A 148 6.36 -12.03 9.30
N VAL A 149 5.40 -12.34 8.43
CA VAL A 149 4.53 -11.33 7.80
C VAL A 149 3.17 -11.40 8.46
N VAL A 150 2.72 -10.28 9.02
CA VAL A 150 1.41 -10.13 9.66
C VAL A 150 0.49 -9.40 8.72
N GLU A 151 -0.40 -10.17 8.11
CA GLU A 151 -1.32 -9.68 7.10
C GLU A 151 -2.73 -9.51 7.64
N SER A 152 -3.55 -8.77 6.90
CA SER A 152 -4.99 -8.79 7.07
C SER A 152 -5.70 -9.16 5.78
N LYS A 153 -6.34 -10.34 5.77
CA LYS A 153 -7.11 -10.85 4.63
C LYS A 153 -8.61 -10.52 4.74
N GLN A 154 -8.94 -9.46 5.48
CA GLN A 154 -10.32 -9.07 5.76
C GLN A 154 -10.52 -7.57 5.59
N ARG A 155 -11.75 -7.15 5.27
CA ARG A 155 -12.09 -5.74 5.10
C ARG A 155 -12.01 -5.04 6.46
N HIS A 156 -11.43 -3.86 6.48
CA HIS A 156 -11.51 -2.95 7.63
C HIS A 156 -12.35 -1.76 7.27
N LYS A 157 -13.19 -1.32 8.20
CA LYS A 157 -14.02 -0.13 8.03
C LYS A 157 -13.21 1.16 8.13
N SER A 158 -12.03 1.10 8.73
CA SER A 158 -11.14 2.25 8.91
C SER A 158 -9.71 1.79 9.22
N LEU A 159 -8.74 2.70 9.07
CA LEU A 159 -7.33 2.44 9.38
C LEU A 159 -7.13 2.01 10.84
N GLN A 160 -7.91 2.55 11.78
CA GLN A 160 -7.80 2.21 13.20
C GLN A 160 -8.26 0.78 13.49
N VAL A 161 -9.32 0.32 12.81
CA VAL A 161 -9.79 -1.08 12.96
C VAL A 161 -8.73 -2.03 12.41
N TRP A 162 -8.16 -1.71 11.24
CA TRP A 162 -7.06 -2.47 10.66
C TRP A 162 -5.85 -2.51 11.58
N THR A 163 -5.45 -1.35 12.11
CA THR A 163 -4.33 -1.23 13.04
C THR A 163 -4.52 -2.09 14.28
N LYS A 164 -5.71 -2.05 14.91
CA LYS A 164 -6.03 -2.89 16.07
C LYS A 164 -5.89 -4.37 15.73
N HIS A 165 -6.36 -4.79 14.56
CA HIS A 165 -6.27 -6.17 14.11
C HIS A 165 -4.82 -6.63 13.90
N ILE A 166 -3.98 -5.81 13.25
CA ILE A 166 -2.55 -6.09 13.06
C ILE A 166 -1.83 -6.18 14.40
N VAL A 167 -2.06 -5.21 15.29
CA VAL A 167 -1.49 -5.21 16.64
C VAL A 167 -1.89 -6.47 17.42
N GLN A 168 -3.17 -6.87 17.35
CA GLN A 168 -3.65 -8.10 17.98
C GLN A 168 -2.99 -9.35 17.41
N LYS A 169 -2.73 -9.40 16.10
CA LYS A 169 -2.00 -10.52 15.49
C LYS A 169 -0.53 -10.53 15.91
N ILE A 170 0.15 -9.38 15.94
CA ILE A 170 1.53 -9.26 16.42
C ILE A 170 1.65 -9.74 17.87
N HIS A 171 0.68 -9.43 18.73
CA HIS A 171 0.67 -9.90 20.12
C HIS A 171 0.59 -11.42 20.27
N LYS A 172 0.15 -12.16 19.25
CA LYS A 172 0.11 -13.63 19.27
C LYS A 172 1.45 -14.26 18.89
N ILE A 173 2.41 -13.45 18.41
CA ILE A 173 3.74 -13.91 18.04
C ILE A 173 4.57 -14.06 19.30
N ASP A 174 5.22 -15.22 19.45
CA ASP A 174 6.10 -15.47 20.58
C ASP A 174 7.24 -14.44 20.64
N ARG A 175 7.52 -13.95 21.86
CA ARG A 175 8.55 -12.95 22.15
C ARG A 175 8.47 -11.71 21.23
N PHE A 176 7.27 -11.28 20.83
CA PHE A 176 7.12 -10.14 19.92
C PHE A 176 7.79 -8.85 20.45
N LEU A 177 7.86 -8.64 21.76
CA LEU A 177 8.53 -7.47 22.36
C LEU A 177 10.03 -7.41 22.05
N GLU A 178 10.67 -8.56 21.85
CA GLU A 178 12.11 -8.64 21.61
C GLU A 178 12.47 -8.55 20.11
N LYS A 179 11.47 -8.61 19.24
CA LYS A 179 11.61 -8.66 17.79
C LYS A 179 11.46 -7.27 17.18
N TRP A 180 12.34 -6.91 16.24
CA TRP A 180 12.15 -5.67 15.46
C TRP A 180 10.98 -5.81 14.48
N LYS A 181 10.06 -4.84 14.54
CA LYS A 181 8.85 -4.77 13.74
C LYS A 181 8.99 -3.62 12.75
N LEU A 182 8.72 -3.89 11.47
CA LEU A 182 8.50 -2.85 10.47
C LEU A 182 7.01 -2.81 10.12
N ILE A 183 6.35 -1.69 10.40
CA ILE A 183 4.93 -1.49 10.09
C ILE A 183 4.81 -0.34 9.08
N ILE A 184 4.21 -0.60 7.93
CA ILE A 184 3.93 0.42 6.93
C ILE A 184 2.47 0.85 7.02
N ILE A 185 2.23 2.15 7.20
CA ILE A 185 0.91 2.77 7.09
C ILE A 185 0.86 3.45 5.71
N ALA A 186 0.10 2.88 4.80
CA ALA A 186 -0.02 3.26 3.39
C ALA A 186 -1.47 3.63 3.06
N PRO A 187 -1.95 4.82 3.49
CA PRO A 187 -3.34 5.21 3.31
C PRO A 187 -3.65 5.59 1.86
N GLY A 188 -4.75 5.05 1.34
CA GLY A 188 -5.30 5.31 0.01
C GLY A 188 -6.63 6.04 0.05
N ILE A 189 -7.16 6.35 -1.14
CA ILE A 189 -8.49 6.98 -1.28
C ILE A 189 -9.62 6.07 -0.77
N TYR A 190 -9.45 4.76 -0.86
CA TYR A 190 -10.42 3.77 -0.38
C TYR A 190 -10.41 3.57 1.14
N ASP A 191 -9.49 4.22 1.87
CA ASP A 191 -9.53 4.30 3.33
C ASP A 191 -10.48 5.41 3.84
N LEU A 192 -11.10 6.15 2.92
CA LEU A 192 -12.05 7.23 3.19
C LEU A 192 -13.43 6.90 2.64
N GLU A 193 -14.46 7.42 3.30
CA GLU A 193 -15.80 7.47 2.71
C GLU A 193 -15.84 8.54 1.58
N PRO A 194 -16.65 8.32 0.52
CA PRO A 194 -16.89 9.32 -0.50
C PRO A 194 -17.29 10.68 0.10
N GLY A 195 -16.72 11.77 -0.41
CA GLY A 195 -16.93 13.13 0.10
C GLY A 195 -16.03 13.53 1.29
N GLU A 196 -15.28 12.61 1.89
CA GLU A 196 -14.35 12.97 2.97
C GLU A 196 -13.09 13.70 2.48
N SER A 197 -12.62 14.63 3.31
CA SER A 197 -11.43 15.44 3.02
C SER A 197 -10.12 14.76 3.40
N ALA A 198 -9.01 15.24 2.87
CA ALA A 198 -7.66 14.76 3.21
C ALA A 198 -7.31 14.88 4.70
N HIS A 199 -7.93 15.81 5.43
CA HIS A 199 -7.75 15.96 6.88
C HIS A 199 -8.14 14.68 7.65
N ARG A 200 -9.16 13.97 7.15
CA ARG A 200 -9.64 12.73 7.76
C ARG A 200 -8.57 11.63 7.74
N VAL A 201 -7.86 11.48 6.62
CA VAL A 201 -6.76 10.51 6.49
C VAL A 201 -5.69 10.78 7.53
N VAL A 202 -5.26 12.04 7.66
CA VAL A 202 -4.19 12.39 8.60
C VAL A 202 -4.61 12.13 10.04
N HIS A 203 -5.85 12.45 10.39
CA HIS A 203 -6.41 12.14 11.70
C HIS A 203 -6.40 10.62 11.96
N ASP A 204 -6.81 9.81 10.99
CA ASP A 204 -6.88 8.36 11.12
C ASP A 204 -5.49 7.71 11.18
N VAL A 205 -4.51 8.25 10.47
CA VAL A 205 -3.09 7.89 10.59
C VAL A 205 -2.56 8.22 12.00
N LEU A 206 -2.85 9.40 12.54
CA LEU A 206 -2.45 9.77 13.91
C LEU A 206 -3.04 8.82 14.95
N GLN A 207 -4.33 8.50 14.84
CA GLN A 207 -4.97 7.56 15.76
C GLN A 207 -4.40 6.15 15.65
N SER A 208 -4.11 5.70 14.42
CA SER A 208 -3.45 4.42 14.17
C SER A 208 -2.05 4.40 14.80
N LEU A 209 -1.30 5.49 14.66
CA LEU A 209 0.02 5.61 15.26
C LEU A 209 -0.03 5.60 16.80
N GLN A 210 -1.02 6.27 17.40
CA GLN A 210 -1.23 6.23 18.85
C GLN A 210 -1.52 4.81 19.34
N ILE A 211 -2.32 4.04 18.61
CA ILE A 211 -2.61 2.64 18.94
C ILE A 211 -1.31 1.80 18.89
N ILE A 212 -0.53 1.95 17.82
CA ILE A 212 0.74 1.22 17.66
C ILE A 212 1.72 1.60 18.77
N HIS A 213 1.93 2.89 19.04
CA HIS A 213 2.84 3.35 20.09
C HIS A 213 2.45 2.84 21.47
N HIS A 214 1.15 2.84 21.79
CA HIS A 214 0.69 2.36 23.09
C HIS A 214 0.80 0.84 23.25
N ARG A 215 0.65 0.07 22.17
CA ARG A 215 0.55 -1.40 22.22
C ARG A 215 1.84 -2.12 21.83
N LEU A 216 2.66 -1.49 21.00
CA LEU A 216 3.94 -2.00 20.48
C LEU A 216 5.06 -0.97 20.73
N PRO A 217 5.32 -0.56 21.99
CA PRO A 217 6.29 0.51 22.28
C PRO A 217 7.74 0.11 22.02
N GLU A 218 8.07 -1.19 22.03
CA GLU A 218 9.44 -1.66 21.92
C GLU A 218 9.76 -2.27 20.56
N LYS A 219 10.96 -1.94 20.06
CA LYS A 219 11.53 -2.42 18.80
C LYS A 219 10.54 -2.31 17.64
N THR A 220 9.99 -1.11 17.45
CA THR A 220 9.00 -0.82 16.42
C THR A 220 9.47 0.32 15.54
N PHE A 221 9.55 0.04 14.25
CA PHE A 221 9.79 1.01 13.20
C PHE A 221 8.52 1.15 12.37
N VAL A 222 7.98 2.37 12.26
CA VAL A 222 6.78 2.65 11.46
C VAL A 222 7.16 3.57 10.31
N ILE A 223 6.73 3.21 9.10
CA ILE A 223 6.82 4.07 7.93
C ILE A 223 5.41 4.52 7.55
N ILE A 224 5.19 5.81 7.45
CA ILE A 224 3.94 6.39 6.95
C ILE A 224 4.20 6.87 5.52
N LEU A 225 3.44 6.34 4.56
CA LEU A 225 3.50 6.82 3.18
C LEU A 225 2.60 8.05 3.04
N ARG A 226 3.21 9.21 2.82
CA ARG A 226 2.47 10.45 2.56
C ARG A 226 1.82 10.39 1.18
N ASN A 227 0.55 10.75 1.14
CA ASN A 227 -0.27 10.77 -0.07
C ASN A 227 -1.18 12.03 -0.07
N ALA A 228 -0.57 13.19 0.18
CA ALA A 228 -1.23 14.47 0.35
C ALA A 228 -1.84 15.00 -0.96
N LYS A 229 -1.07 14.93 -2.06
CA LYS A 229 -1.51 15.49 -3.36
C LYS A 229 -2.23 14.48 -4.23
N ARG A 230 -2.27 13.20 -3.84
CA ARG A 230 -2.86 12.09 -4.60
C ARG A 230 -2.29 12.02 -6.03
N GLN A 231 -1.02 12.34 -6.21
CA GLN A 231 -0.41 12.49 -7.55
C GLN A 231 -0.46 11.20 -8.35
N PHE A 232 -0.22 10.06 -7.69
CA PHE A 232 -0.40 8.74 -8.30
C PHE A 232 -1.81 8.58 -8.90
N TRP A 233 -2.86 8.85 -8.13
CA TRP A 233 -4.26 8.76 -8.60
C TRP A 233 -4.59 9.77 -9.69
N LYS A 234 -4.10 11.01 -9.57
CA LYS A 234 -4.25 12.03 -10.62
C LYS A 234 -3.56 11.63 -11.92
N ALA A 235 -2.38 11.01 -11.85
CA ALA A 235 -1.65 10.54 -13.01
C ALA A 235 -2.39 9.40 -13.72
N LEU A 236 -3.05 8.50 -12.97
CA LEU A 236 -3.93 7.48 -13.54
C LEU A 236 -5.19 8.08 -14.17
N ALA A 237 -5.86 9.00 -13.47
CA ALA A 237 -7.06 9.68 -13.95
C ALA A 237 -6.85 10.41 -15.29
N LYS A 238 -5.65 10.94 -15.54
CA LYS A 238 -5.29 11.55 -16.85
C LYS A 238 -5.33 10.58 -18.03
N ASN A 239 -5.22 9.28 -17.78
CA ASN A 239 -5.10 8.26 -18.81
C ASN A 239 -6.29 7.30 -18.85
N PHE A 240 -7.09 7.24 -17.78
CA PHE A 240 -8.17 6.30 -17.63
C PHE A 240 -9.42 7.00 -17.08
N VAL A 241 -10.46 7.09 -17.91
CA VAL A 241 -11.75 7.71 -17.58
C VAL A 241 -12.39 7.07 -16.35
N PHE A 242 -12.21 5.76 -16.16
CA PHE A 242 -12.67 5.07 -14.96
C PHE A 242 -12.02 5.65 -13.69
N CYS A 243 -10.70 5.82 -13.69
CA CYS A 243 -9.97 6.40 -12.56
C CYS A 243 -10.34 7.86 -12.31
N GLU A 244 -10.61 8.64 -13.37
CA GLU A 244 -11.10 10.00 -13.25
C GLU A 244 -12.45 10.05 -12.53
N LYS A 245 -13.41 9.23 -12.95
CA LYS A 245 -14.73 9.12 -12.34
C LYS A 245 -14.62 8.69 -10.88
N ILE A 246 -13.86 7.64 -10.57
CA ILE A 246 -13.66 7.19 -9.19
C ILE A 246 -13.04 8.29 -8.32
N LEU A 247 -12.00 8.98 -8.81
CA LEU A 247 -11.33 10.04 -8.06
C LEU A 247 -12.26 11.24 -7.78
N SER A 248 -13.28 11.49 -8.62
CA SER A 248 -14.22 12.59 -8.41
C SER A 248 -15.08 12.44 -7.15
N LEU A 249 -15.17 11.23 -6.57
CA LEU A 249 -15.86 11.01 -5.29
C LEU A 249 -15.15 11.66 -4.10
N TRP A 250 -13.87 12.00 -4.21
CA TRP A 250 -13.09 12.64 -3.15
C TRP A 250 -12.61 14.01 -3.62
N PRO A 251 -13.43 15.06 -3.50
CA PRO A 251 -13.10 16.37 -4.03
C PRO A 251 -11.76 16.86 -3.48
N ASN A 252 -10.92 17.39 -4.36
CA ASN A 252 -9.67 18.04 -3.96
C ASN A 252 -10.02 19.39 -3.34
N HIS A 253 -9.92 19.49 -2.01
CA HIS A 253 -9.80 20.80 -1.37
C HIS A 253 -8.35 21.28 -1.58
N GLU A 254 -8.10 21.98 -2.69
CA GLU A 254 -6.79 22.52 -3.01
C GLU A 254 -6.25 23.42 -1.87
N GLY A 255 -4.95 23.32 -1.60
CA GLY A 255 -4.22 24.18 -0.65
C GLY A 255 -4.08 23.66 0.78
N LYS A 256 -5.09 22.96 1.34
CA LYS A 256 -5.07 22.60 2.78
C LYS A 256 -4.47 21.22 3.12
N SER A 257 -4.31 20.33 2.13
CA SER A 257 -3.84 18.96 2.39
C SER A 257 -2.38 18.93 2.84
N ASP A 258 -1.50 19.65 2.14
CA ASP A 258 -0.06 19.63 2.42
C ASP A 258 0.26 20.15 3.83
N GLU A 259 -0.36 21.26 4.25
CA GLU A 259 -0.18 21.82 5.60
C GLU A 259 -0.50 20.81 6.71
N VAL A 260 -1.49 19.95 6.51
CA VAL A 260 -1.95 19.00 7.52
C VAL A 260 -1.02 17.81 7.61
N TRP A 261 -0.47 17.37 6.48
CA TRP A 261 0.60 16.37 6.45
C TRP A 261 1.89 16.93 7.05
N ASP A 262 2.21 18.20 6.84
CA ASP A 262 3.37 18.85 7.45
C ASP A 262 3.23 18.90 8.99
N VAL A 263 2.03 19.24 9.49
CA VAL A 263 1.72 19.19 10.93
C VAL A 263 1.83 17.76 11.49
N LEU A 264 1.38 16.75 10.73
CA LEU A 264 1.59 15.34 11.10
C LEU A 264 3.09 15.03 11.22
N GLU A 265 3.89 15.41 10.23
CA GLU A 265 5.33 15.15 10.21
C GLU A 265 6.04 15.79 11.40
N GLU A 266 5.73 17.04 11.73
CA GLU A 266 6.27 17.72 12.91
C GLU A 266 5.89 16.99 14.20
N ARG A 267 4.62 16.57 14.32
CA ARG A 267 4.15 15.82 15.49
C ARG A 267 4.82 14.46 15.59
N VAL A 268 5.04 13.79 14.47
CA VAL A 268 5.79 12.52 14.38
C VAL A 268 7.22 12.71 14.87
N LYS A 269 7.93 13.70 14.30
CA LYS A 269 9.31 14.03 14.65
C LYS A 269 9.49 14.30 16.14
N LYS A 270 8.54 15.03 16.75
CA LYS A 270 8.60 15.44 18.15
C LYS A 270 8.29 14.30 19.13
N ASN A 271 7.37 13.40 18.81
CA ASN A 271 6.79 12.49 19.80
C ASN A 271 7.07 10.99 19.58
N TYR A 272 7.57 10.59 18.41
CA TYR A 272 7.65 9.18 18.04
C TYR A 272 9.01 8.78 17.43
N ARG A 273 10.10 9.39 17.92
CA ARG A 273 11.48 9.08 17.51
C ARG A 273 12.35 8.86 18.73
N SER A 274 12.30 7.64 19.25
CA SER A 274 13.17 7.13 20.31
C SER A 274 14.03 5.98 19.80
N GLU A 275 14.92 5.47 20.66
CA GLU A 275 15.82 4.35 20.35
C GLU A 275 15.08 3.04 20.07
N THR A 276 13.92 2.82 20.71
CA THR A 276 13.14 1.58 20.58
C THR A 276 11.84 1.76 19.80
N PHE A 277 11.39 2.99 19.57
CA PHE A 277 10.22 3.31 18.76
C PHE A 277 10.50 4.45 17.80
N TYR A 278 10.42 4.19 16.50
CA TYR A 278 10.73 5.21 15.50
C TYR A 278 9.69 5.25 14.41
N VAL A 279 9.33 6.47 14.01
CA VAL A 279 8.38 6.73 12.94
C VAL A 279 8.99 7.68 11.94
N ASP A 280 8.90 7.30 10.67
CA ASP A 280 9.23 8.16 9.54
C ASP A 280 8.03 8.38 8.62
N VAL A 281 7.99 9.56 8.00
CA VAL A 281 6.98 9.91 7.01
C VAL A 281 7.70 10.11 5.68
N LEU A 282 7.32 9.32 4.68
CA LEU A 282 8.02 9.27 3.40
C LEU A 282 7.10 9.74 2.27
N PRO A 283 7.49 10.74 1.47
CA PRO A 283 6.69 11.28 0.36
C PRO A 283 6.82 10.45 -0.92
N PHE A 284 6.93 9.12 -0.83
CA PHE A 284 7.18 8.27 -2.00
C PHE A 284 6.14 8.41 -3.12
N LEU A 285 4.89 8.69 -2.76
CA LEU A 285 3.78 8.77 -3.72
C LEU A 285 3.57 10.17 -4.30
N GLU A 286 4.24 11.18 -3.74
CA GLU A 286 4.15 12.57 -4.21
C GLU A 286 4.83 12.74 -5.56
N ASP A 287 5.93 12.01 -5.78
CA ASP A 287 6.73 12.03 -7.01
C ASP A 287 6.56 10.74 -7.84
N ALA A 288 5.68 9.83 -7.41
CA ALA A 288 5.45 8.58 -8.11
C ALA A 288 4.74 8.82 -9.44
N VAL A 289 5.33 8.31 -10.51
CA VAL A 289 4.71 8.28 -11.85
C VAL A 289 4.33 6.83 -12.14
N PRO A 290 3.06 6.54 -12.50
CA PRO A 290 2.68 5.22 -12.95
C PRO A 290 3.55 4.79 -14.13
N LEU A 291 4.20 3.64 -14.02
CA LEU A 291 4.95 3.06 -15.13
C LEU A 291 3.97 2.75 -16.26
N LYS A 292 4.24 3.28 -17.46
CA LYS A 292 3.50 2.92 -18.67
C LYS A 292 4.35 1.94 -19.47
N TYR A 293 3.93 0.69 -19.51
CA TYR A 293 4.41 -0.25 -20.52
C TYR A 293 3.57 -0.05 -21.78
N GLY A 294 4.24 0.13 -22.92
CA GLY A 294 3.63 0.30 -24.24
C GLY A 294 2.98 1.65 -24.52
N LYS A 295 3.79 2.67 -24.87
CA LYS A 295 3.52 3.68 -25.91
C LYS A 295 4.86 4.27 -26.38
N THR A 296 5.41 3.73 -27.47
CA THR A 296 5.94 4.60 -28.53
C THR A 296 4.78 5.10 -29.36
#